data_AF-A0AAV9VI94-F1
#
_entry.id   AF-A0AAV9VI94-F1
#
_cell.length_a   1.000
_cell.length_b   1.000
_cell.length_c   1.000
_cell.angle_alpha   90.00
_cell.angle_beta   90.00
_cell.angle_gamma   90.00
#
_symmetry.space_group_name_H-M   'P 1'
#
loop_
_entity.id
_entity.type
_entity.pdbx_description
1 polymer ?
#
loop_
_entity_poly.entity_id
_entity_poly.type
_entity_poly.pdbx_seq_one_letter_code
_entity_poly.pdbx_strand_id
1 'polypeptide(L)'
;MSDIETHGQKNDSQLDSTDGLRLMSFPTEILYHIISYMSKPDKRDFSKCSRDCYILTFKCRIRNIILNAESFVRDMRQFDDRNWLAMFSDDVRAVKIVTQNVDLLADMIAETARFPKIIKLKVKITNTKIFEKNIFVLTCSRLRGLPFYDNLKSLRFEFGGGNDTRWLEGSSTSTVHGSADNRASLDQDTAGCIVTNSTSSSREEGNIRRLPEPAQIYEDRLKKFPEDAQELLGPFMTEEDFIRHTKSNEAWFPKQLETFGINTMYDSKLFMYPLNCCKTVNTLRLTFRSQFLPAMTSYEPLEILTLSNIKSLVLKIKIQAYRRSSFLRTICDGKIIEQLPNVESLVIRGLTRRHACFMRIRTVPRFPKLKYLELPWPRDSSMNLCKTRRIESSLILQFRNREFLCLREVKIGGCHWGEGDETPSWVQGTIRINEGILDDNERLAIQWNGMDNATARSMFRYEGDVLKDPVVESVETGGRE
;
A
#
# COMPACT_ATOMS: atom_id res chain seq x y z
N MET A 1 28.00 -12.39 -77.57
CA MET A 1 28.41 -12.87 -76.24
C MET A 1 29.05 -11.68 -75.57
N SER A 2 28.32 -11.08 -74.64
CA SER A 2 28.54 -9.75 -74.07
C SER A 2 28.79 -9.92 -72.58
N ASP A 3 30.02 -9.65 -72.14
CA ASP A 3 30.40 -9.64 -70.73
C ASP A 3 30.06 -8.27 -70.13
N ILE A 4 29.22 -8.29 -69.09
CA ILE A 4 28.80 -7.13 -68.33
C ILE A 4 29.65 -7.09 -67.07
N GLU A 5 30.58 -6.14 -67.01
CA GLU A 5 31.24 -5.72 -65.78
C GLU A 5 30.22 -5.01 -64.89
N THR A 6 29.99 -5.52 -63.69
CA THR A 6 29.14 -4.87 -62.67
C THR A 6 30.03 -4.22 -61.62
N HIS A 7 30.03 -2.89 -61.63
CA HIS A 7 30.53 -2.05 -60.55
C HIS A 7 29.68 -2.23 -59.29
N GLY A 8 30.23 -2.88 -58.26
CA GLY A 8 29.69 -2.86 -56.91
C GLY A 8 30.23 -1.66 -56.13
N GLN A 9 29.50 -0.53 -56.12
CA GLN A 9 29.73 0.55 -55.16
C GLN A 9 29.31 0.10 -53.76
N LYS A 10 30.29 -0.03 -52.85
CA LYS A 10 30.05 -0.06 -51.40
C LYS A 10 29.63 1.34 -50.95
N ASN A 11 28.34 1.52 -50.70
CA ASN A 11 27.85 2.64 -49.90
C ASN A 11 28.10 2.32 -48.42
N ASP A 12 29.27 2.69 -47.91
CA ASP A 12 29.48 2.90 -46.48
C ASP A 12 28.71 4.16 -46.08
N SER A 13 27.43 3.99 -45.76
CA SER A 13 26.65 5.02 -45.08
C SER A 13 27.21 5.17 -43.66
N GLN A 14 28.16 6.09 -43.49
CA GLN A 14 28.42 6.75 -42.22
C GLN A 14 27.11 7.41 -41.76
N LEU A 15 26.34 6.68 -40.96
CA LEU A 15 25.28 7.24 -40.14
C LEU A 15 25.94 8.17 -39.13
N ASP A 16 25.79 9.46 -39.40
CA ASP A 16 26.23 10.57 -38.57
C ASP A 16 25.81 10.33 -37.12
N SER A 17 26.79 10.13 -36.23
CA SER A 17 26.61 9.76 -34.82
C SER A 17 26.07 10.92 -33.96
N THR A 18 25.49 11.96 -34.57
CA THR A 18 25.09 13.20 -33.90
C THR A 18 23.71 13.11 -33.23
N ASP A 19 22.83 12.18 -33.63
CA ASP A 19 21.49 12.08 -33.03
C ASP A 19 21.49 11.39 -31.64
N GLY A 20 22.52 10.60 -31.32
CA GLY A 20 22.70 9.98 -29.99
C GLY A 20 22.95 10.99 -28.86
N LEU A 21 23.37 12.23 -29.19
CA LEU A 21 23.66 13.30 -28.23
C LEU A 21 22.42 14.02 -27.70
N ARG A 22 21.25 13.89 -28.34
CA ARG A 22 20.03 14.65 -27.98
C ARG A 22 19.31 14.15 -26.73
N LEU A 23 19.48 12.88 -26.35
CA LEU A 23 18.85 12.36 -25.14
C LEU A 23 19.67 12.79 -23.90
N MET A 24 20.99 12.71 -23.97
CA MET A 24 21.85 13.06 -22.83
C MET A 24 21.94 14.59 -22.57
N SER A 25 21.45 15.42 -23.48
CA SER A 25 21.31 16.87 -23.27
C SER A 25 20.14 17.27 -22.36
N PHE A 26 19.22 16.34 -22.05
CA PHE A 26 18.15 16.64 -21.10
C PHE A 26 18.69 16.71 -19.66
N PRO A 27 18.14 17.60 -18.81
CA PRO A 27 18.38 17.57 -17.37
C PRO A 27 18.18 16.17 -16.79
N THR A 28 19.08 15.77 -15.89
CA THR A 28 19.12 14.40 -15.38
C THR A 28 17.80 13.99 -14.71
N GLU A 29 17.07 14.96 -14.12
CA GLU A 29 15.75 14.78 -13.53
C GLU A 29 14.71 14.32 -14.56
N ILE A 30 14.72 14.90 -15.76
CA ILE A 30 13.81 14.55 -16.85
C ILE A 30 14.13 13.14 -17.34
N LEU A 31 15.42 12.84 -17.50
CA LEU A 31 15.89 11.51 -17.89
C LEU A 31 15.48 10.44 -16.88
N TYR A 32 15.63 10.72 -15.59
CA TYR A 32 15.15 9.82 -14.54
C TYR A 32 13.64 9.64 -14.56
N HIS A 33 12.89 10.70 -14.87
CA HIS A 33 11.45 10.62 -14.99
C HIS A 33 11.05 9.70 -16.14
N ILE A 34 11.64 9.87 -17.32
CA ILE A 34 11.41 9.00 -18.49
C ILE A 34 11.74 7.55 -18.15
N ILE A 35 12.92 7.30 -17.61
CA ILE A 35 13.33 5.94 -17.22
C ILE A 35 12.37 5.36 -16.19
N SER A 36 11.84 6.16 -15.26
CA SER A 36 10.94 5.63 -14.22
C SER A 36 9.71 4.93 -14.79
N TYR A 37 9.20 5.38 -15.95
CA TYR A 37 8.05 4.78 -16.65
C TYR A 37 8.38 3.53 -17.47
N MET A 38 9.66 3.30 -17.79
CA MET A 38 10.06 2.13 -18.55
C MET A 38 9.82 0.85 -17.74
N SER A 39 9.44 -0.23 -18.42
CA SER A 39 9.31 -1.53 -17.76
C SER A 39 10.70 -2.06 -17.34
N LYS A 40 10.74 -3.08 -16.47
CA LYS A 40 12.01 -3.70 -16.06
C LYS A 40 12.85 -4.24 -17.24
N PRO A 41 12.28 -4.95 -18.24
CA PRO A 41 13.05 -5.38 -19.41
C PRO A 41 13.55 -4.18 -20.21
N ASP A 42 12.71 -3.17 -20.47
CA ASP A 42 13.14 -1.99 -21.24
C ASP A 42 14.29 -1.25 -20.55
N LYS A 43 14.26 -1.13 -19.21
CA LYS A 43 15.36 -0.56 -18.42
C LYS A 43 16.66 -1.36 -18.56
N ARG A 44 16.55 -2.69 -18.68
CA ARG A 44 17.70 -3.57 -18.85
C ARG A 44 18.30 -3.38 -20.23
N ASP A 45 17.49 -3.31 -21.27
CA ASP A 45 17.98 -3.16 -22.63
C ASP A 45 18.50 -1.76 -22.90
N PHE A 46 17.81 -0.73 -22.40
CA PHE A 46 18.32 0.65 -22.42
C PHE A 46 19.68 0.78 -21.73
N SER A 47 19.90 0.08 -20.60
CA SER A 47 21.19 0.10 -19.90
C SER A 47 22.35 -0.50 -20.69
N LYS A 48 22.09 -1.24 -21.78
CA LYS A 48 23.12 -1.83 -22.65
C LYS A 48 23.46 -0.95 -23.85
N CYS A 49 22.65 0.07 -24.15
CA CYS A 49 22.82 0.91 -25.34
C CYS A 49 24.12 1.72 -25.33
N SER A 50 24.55 2.20 -24.17
CA SER A 50 25.81 2.92 -24.00
C SER A 50 26.24 2.94 -22.52
N ARG A 51 27.49 3.36 -22.27
CA ARG A 51 28.00 3.60 -20.92
C ARG A 51 27.17 4.65 -20.16
N ASP A 52 26.72 5.68 -20.86
CA ASP A 52 25.91 6.75 -20.27
C ASP A 52 24.51 6.27 -19.88
N CYS A 53 23.87 5.47 -20.73
CA CYS A 53 22.59 4.83 -20.41
C CYS A 53 22.74 3.85 -19.23
N TYR A 54 23.88 3.15 -19.15
CA TYR A 54 24.20 2.32 -17.99
C TYR A 54 24.28 3.16 -16.71
N ILE A 55 25.08 4.24 -16.70
CA ILE A 55 25.25 5.11 -15.51
C ILE A 55 23.92 5.71 -15.09
N LEU A 56 23.14 6.23 -16.04
CA LEU A 56 21.85 6.85 -15.80
C LEU A 56 20.82 5.86 -15.21
N THR A 57 20.71 4.67 -15.80
CA THR A 57 19.83 3.61 -15.25
C THR A 57 20.34 3.08 -13.91
N PHE A 58 21.65 3.02 -13.71
CA PHE A 58 22.26 2.66 -12.45
C PHE A 58 21.86 3.64 -11.36
N LYS A 59 21.99 4.95 -11.61
CA LYS A 59 21.53 6.02 -10.71
C LYS A 59 20.04 5.92 -10.38
N CYS A 60 19.18 5.56 -11.35
CA CYS A 60 17.77 5.27 -11.06
C CYS A 60 17.56 4.09 -10.10
N ARG A 61 18.42 3.06 -10.16
CA ARG A 61 18.30 1.87 -9.31
C ARG A 61 18.74 2.18 -7.87
N ILE A 62 19.90 2.81 -7.70
CA ILE A 62 20.45 3.16 -6.38
C ILE A 62 19.63 4.22 -5.62
N ARG A 63 18.80 5.01 -6.33
CA ARG A 63 17.86 5.95 -5.69
C ARG A 63 16.99 5.31 -4.62
N ASN A 64 16.73 4.01 -4.74
CA ASN A 64 15.96 3.24 -3.77
C ASN A 64 16.84 2.11 -3.22
N ILE A 65 17.31 2.25 -1.99
CA ILE A 65 18.05 1.19 -1.31
C ILE A 65 17.17 0.47 -0.30
N ILE A 66 17.44 -0.82 -0.13
CA ILE A 66 16.82 -1.65 0.89
C ILE A 66 17.93 -2.10 1.82
N LEU A 67 17.86 -1.68 3.09
CA LEU A 67 18.75 -2.15 4.14
C LEU A 67 18.05 -3.32 4.82
N ASN A 68 18.60 -4.53 4.65
CA ASN A 68 18.13 -5.73 5.32
C ASN A 68 19.13 -6.13 6.39
N ALA A 69 18.67 -6.49 7.59
CA ALA A 69 19.53 -6.94 8.69
C ALA A 69 20.60 -7.98 8.25
N GLU A 70 20.22 -8.96 7.43
CA GLU A 70 21.11 -10.04 6.97
C GLU A 70 22.26 -9.55 6.07
N SER A 71 22.06 -8.46 5.35
CA SER A 71 23.04 -7.93 4.38
C SER A 71 23.54 -6.55 4.71
N PHE A 72 23.04 -5.94 5.78
CA PHE A 72 23.21 -4.54 6.13
C PHE A 72 24.68 -4.12 6.16
N VAL A 73 25.52 -4.82 6.93
CA VAL A 73 26.96 -4.49 7.04
C VAL A 73 27.63 -4.58 5.68
N ARG A 74 27.34 -5.62 4.90
CA ARG A 74 27.93 -5.81 3.57
C ARG A 74 27.48 -4.73 2.59
N ASP A 75 26.20 -4.39 2.58
CA ASP A 75 25.60 -3.45 1.65
C ASP A 75 26.04 -2.02 1.98
N MET A 76 26.13 -1.66 3.28
CA MET A 76 26.61 -0.34 3.72
C MET A 76 28.10 -0.14 3.44
N ARG A 77 28.94 -1.16 3.62
CA ARG A 77 30.39 -1.06 3.32
C ARG A 77 30.66 -0.59 1.90
N GLN A 78 29.81 -0.93 0.92
CA GLN A 78 30.00 -0.48 -0.46
C GLN A 78 29.93 1.05 -0.62
N PHE A 79 29.30 1.75 0.31
CA PHE A 79 29.19 3.21 0.37
C PHE A 79 30.26 3.89 1.25
N ASP A 80 31.21 3.13 1.83
CA ASP A 80 32.38 3.73 2.50
C ASP A 80 33.24 4.50 1.50
N ASP A 81 33.91 5.57 1.92
CA ASP A 81 34.68 6.52 1.07
C ASP A 81 35.69 5.85 0.11
N ARG A 82 36.11 4.62 0.39
CA ARG A 82 37.08 3.86 -0.41
C ARG A 82 36.43 2.95 -1.46
N ASN A 83 35.12 2.83 -1.45
CA ASN A 83 34.37 1.92 -2.30
C ASN A 83 33.63 2.67 -3.42
N TRP A 84 33.38 1.95 -4.50
CA TRP A 84 32.86 2.54 -5.73
C TRP A 84 31.42 3.10 -5.59
N LEU A 85 30.64 2.70 -4.57
CA LEU A 85 29.31 3.30 -4.31
C LEU A 85 29.36 4.60 -3.49
N ALA A 86 30.50 5.00 -2.93
CA ALA A 86 30.61 6.23 -2.15
C ALA A 86 30.10 7.46 -2.94
N MET A 87 30.48 7.55 -4.23
CA MET A 87 30.08 8.65 -5.13
C MET A 87 28.57 8.74 -5.39
N PHE A 88 27.83 7.69 -5.04
CA PHE A 88 26.41 7.52 -5.31
C PHE A 88 25.54 7.69 -4.06
N SER A 89 26.15 7.93 -2.88
CA SER A 89 25.44 8.24 -1.62
C SER A 89 24.43 9.38 -1.80
N ASP A 90 24.84 10.40 -2.55
CA ASP A 90 24.08 11.60 -2.87
C ASP A 90 22.94 11.40 -3.86
N ASP A 91 22.88 10.24 -4.52
CA ASP A 91 21.80 9.85 -5.42
C ASP A 91 20.70 9.04 -4.70
N VAL A 92 20.96 8.56 -3.48
CA VAL A 92 19.96 7.83 -2.67
C VAL A 92 18.85 8.80 -2.23
N ARG A 93 17.60 8.43 -2.51
CA ARG A 93 16.40 9.25 -2.21
C ARG A 93 15.39 8.51 -1.35
N ALA A 94 15.41 7.17 -1.38
CA ALA A 94 14.51 6.34 -0.62
C ALA A 94 15.26 5.20 0.05
N VAL A 95 15.00 5.02 1.35
CA VAL A 95 15.54 3.92 2.14
C VAL A 95 14.41 3.08 2.70
N LYS A 96 14.56 1.76 2.61
CA LYS A 96 13.70 0.81 3.28
C LYS A 96 14.53 -0.03 4.26
N ILE A 97 14.33 0.19 5.55
CA ILE A 97 14.89 -0.64 6.63
C ILE A 97 13.97 -1.85 6.80
N VAL A 98 14.55 -3.06 6.78
CA VAL A 98 13.86 -4.32 7.05
C VAL A 98 14.68 -5.11 8.06
N THR A 99 14.12 -5.31 9.25
CA THR A 99 14.76 -6.11 10.29
C THR A 99 13.74 -6.96 11.06
N GLN A 100 14.20 -8.08 11.60
CA GLN A 100 13.46 -8.87 12.59
C GLN A 100 13.98 -8.61 14.02
N ASN A 101 15.14 -7.95 14.11
CA ASN A 101 15.94 -7.77 15.30
C ASN A 101 15.89 -6.28 15.69
N VAL A 102 15.43 -6.00 16.91
CA VAL A 102 15.27 -4.63 17.39
C VAL A 102 16.62 -4.00 17.77
N ASP A 103 17.55 -4.80 18.25
CA ASP A 103 18.96 -4.45 18.49
C ASP A 103 19.59 -3.77 17.26
N LEU A 104 19.44 -4.37 16.08
CA LEU A 104 20.02 -3.82 14.85
C LEU A 104 19.32 -2.55 14.34
N LEU A 105 18.13 -2.22 14.86
CA LEU A 105 17.36 -1.07 14.36
C LEU A 105 18.11 0.24 14.56
N ALA A 106 18.74 0.43 15.73
CA ALA A 106 19.45 1.65 16.05
C ALA A 106 20.62 1.88 15.10
N ASP A 107 21.44 0.85 14.87
CA ASP A 107 22.58 0.89 13.95
C ASP A 107 22.11 1.12 12.52
N MET A 108 21.06 0.43 12.08
CA MET A 108 20.51 0.60 10.74
C MET A 108 19.97 2.01 10.52
N ILE A 109 19.37 2.64 11.53
CA ILE A 109 18.94 4.04 11.47
C ILE A 109 20.16 4.96 11.41
N ALA A 110 21.15 4.77 12.28
CA ALA A 110 22.35 5.60 12.30
C ALA A 110 23.08 5.58 10.94
N GLU A 111 23.17 4.42 10.31
CA GLU A 111 23.83 4.27 9.01
C GLU A 111 23.11 4.96 7.85
N THR A 112 21.82 5.31 8.02
CA THR A 112 21.15 6.15 7.02
C THR A 112 21.71 7.57 6.95
N ALA A 113 22.49 8.02 7.94
CA ALA A 113 23.18 9.31 7.94
C ALA A 113 24.09 9.50 6.72
N ARG A 114 24.61 8.40 6.14
CA ARG A 114 25.45 8.43 4.92
C ARG A 114 24.72 8.96 3.69
N PHE A 115 23.39 9.01 3.73
CA PHE A 115 22.56 9.43 2.60
C PHE A 115 21.87 10.76 2.95
N PRO A 116 22.52 11.92 2.71
CA PRO A 116 22.03 13.21 3.18
C PRO A 116 20.75 13.69 2.48
N LYS A 117 20.40 13.08 1.34
CA LYS A 117 19.30 13.50 0.46
C LYS A 117 18.11 12.53 0.49
N ILE A 118 17.95 11.72 1.54
CA ILE A 118 16.77 10.87 1.71
C ILE A 118 15.51 11.74 1.82
N ILE A 119 14.50 11.42 1.01
CA ILE A 119 13.17 12.05 1.05
C ILE A 119 12.06 11.04 1.40
N LYS A 120 12.36 9.74 1.35
CA LYS A 120 11.40 8.66 1.66
C LYS A 120 12.05 7.62 2.55
N LEU A 121 11.47 7.39 3.72
CA LEU A 121 11.91 6.34 4.64
C LEU A 121 10.77 5.38 4.92
N LYS A 122 11.07 4.08 4.83
CA LYS A 122 10.18 3.01 5.25
C LYS A 122 10.90 2.11 6.25
N VAL A 123 10.34 1.97 7.44
CA VAL A 123 10.85 1.08 8.49
C VAL A 123 9.90 -0.09 8.61
N LYS A 124 10.35 -1.30 8.25
CA LYS A 124 9.60 -2.54 8.40
C LYS A 124 10.30 -3.39 9.47
N ILE A 125 9.58 -3.69 10.54
CA ILE A 125 10.10 -4.53 11.63
C ILE A 125 9.13 -5.68 11.86
N THR A 126 9.64 -6.90 11.94
CA THR A 126 8.82 -8.09 12.23
C THR A 126 8.98 -8.55 13.67
N ASN A 127 8.01 -9.32 14.18
CA ASN A 127 7.92 -9.80 15.56
C ASN A 127 7.79 -8.69 16.63
N THR A 128 7.19 -7.55 16.29
CA THR A 128 7.19 -6.36 17.16
C THR A 128 5.88 -6.11 17.89
N LYS A 129 4.95 -7.07 17.90
CA LYS A 129 3.54 -6.82 18.19
C LYS A 129 3.31 -6.12 19.55
N ILE A 130 4.05 -6.49 20.59
CA ILE A 130 3.93 -5.89 21.93
C ILE A 130 4.83 -4.65 22.10
N PHE A 131 5.79 -4.44 21.20
CA PHE A 131 6.82 -3.40 21.26
C PHE A 131 6.55 -2.21 20.32
N GLU A 132 5.40 -2.18 19.61
CA GLU A 132 5.13 -1.20 18.54
C GLU A 132 5.28 0.26 19.01
N LYS A 133 4.81 0.58 20.23
CA LYS A 133 4.91 1.92 20.83
C LYS A 133 6.36 2.33 21.09
N ASN A 134 7.10 1.51 21.83
CA ASN A 134 8.51 1.73 22.17
C ASN A 134 9.36 1.89 20.91
N ILE A 135 9.18 0.99 19.94
CA ILE A 135 9.90 1.02 18.66
C ILE A 135 9.57 2.28 17.86
N PHE A 136 8.31 2.72 17.85
CA PHE A 136 7.91 3.94 17.16
C PHE A 136 8.61 5.17 17.75
N VAL A 137 8.52 5.36 19.08
CA VAL A 137 9.15 6.50 19.77
C VAL A 137 10.67 6.46 19.59
N LEU A 138 11.29 5.30 19.81
CA LEU A 138 12.71 5.08 19.58
C LEU A 138 13.13 5.48 18.16
N THR A 139 12.40 4.99 17.15
CA THR A 139 12.72 5.27 15.75
C THR A 139 12.61 6.77 15.46
N CYS A 140 11.51 7.42 15.88
CA CYS A 140 11.33 8.86 15.67
C CYS A 140 12.44 9.68 16.35
N SER A 141 12.78 9.34 17.60
CA SER A 141 13.83 10.01 18.37
C SER A 141 15.20 9.89 17.68
N ARG A 142 15.57 8.68 17.23
CA ARG A 142 16.84 8.45 16.52
C ARG A 142 16.89 9.14 15.17
N LEU A 143 15.80 9.12 14.42
CA LEU A 143 15.72 9.78 13.12
C LEU A 143 15.89 11.29 13.23
N ARG A 144 15.41 11.93 14.31
CA ARG A 144 15.46 13.37 14.51
C ARG A 144 16.88 13.94 14.47
N GLY A 145 17.88 13.18 14.89
CA GLY A 145 19.29 13.59 14.88
C GLY A 145 19.97 13.52 13.51
N LEU A 146 19.28 13.03 12.47
CA LEU A 146 19.89 12.76 11.18
C LEU A 146 19.77 13.95 10.21
N PRO A 147 20.78 14.18 9.35
CA PRO A 147 20.86 15.38 8.51
C PRO A 147 19.72 15.50 7.49
N PHE A 148 19.15 14.37 7.06
CA PHE A 148 18.07 14.35 6.08
C PHE A 148 16.67 14.46 6.73
N TYR A 149 16.57 14.40 8.06
CA TYR A 149 15.30 14.18 8.75
C TYR A 149 14.23 15.21 8.37
N ASP A 150 14.57 16.50 8.45
CA ASP A 150 13.63 17.59 8.15
C ASP A 150 13.21 17.65 6.66
N ASN A 151 13.96 16.98 5.77
CA ASN A 151 13.68 16.88 4.33
C ASN A 151 12.83 15.64 3.96
N LEU A 152 12.48 14.80 4.94
CA LEU A 152 11.63 13.64 4.69
C LEU A 152 10.23 14.06 4.25
N LYS A 153 9.86 13.70 3.03
CA LYS A 153 8.51 13.86 2.45
C LYS A 153 7.61 12.67 2.73
N SER A 154 8.18 11.48 2.91
CA SER A 154 7.42 10.28 3.25
C SER A 154 8.07 9.46 4.34
N LEU A 155 7.28 9.12 5.35
CA LEU A 155 7.67 8.23 6.45
C LEU A 155 6.64 7.12 6.57
N ARG A 156 7.10 5.87 6.62
CA ARG A 156 6.22 4.71 6.75
C ARG A 156 6.73 3.69 7.75
N PHE A 157 5.86 3.30 8.66
CA PHE A 157 6.09 2.20 9.59
C PHE A 157 5.34 0.94 9.13
N GLU A 158 6.03 -0.20 9.14
CA GLU A 158 5.49 -1.52 8.85
C GLU A 158 5.85 -2.56 9.93
N PHE A 159 5.11 -2.60 11.03
CA PHE A 159 5.13 -3.66 12.03
C PHE A 159 4.58 -4.98 11.49
N GLY A 160 5.30 -6.07 11.71
CA GLY A 160 4.98 -7.42 11.25
C GLY A 160 5.14 -8.44 12.35
N GLY A 161 4.72 -9.66 12.07
CA GLY A 161 4.76 -10.78 13.00
C GLY A 161 3.54 -11.67 12.79
N GLY A 162 3.76 -12.92 12.38
CA GLY A 162 2.81 -13.99 12.67
C GLY A 162 2.92 -14.36 14.15
N ASN A 163 2.01 -15.20 14.64
CA ASN A 163 2.17 -15.84 15.96
C ASN A 163 3.31 -16.88 15.96
N ASP A 164 4.35 -16.72 15.13
CA ASP A 164 5.42 -17.70 14.99
C ASP A 164 6.22 -17.78 16.30
N THR A 165 5.85 -18.79 17.08
CA THR A 165 6.52 -19.30 18.28
C THR A 165 7.87 -19.95 17.97
N ARG A 166 8.38 -19.88 16.73
CA ARG A 166 9.63 -20.54 16.31
C ARG A 166 10.89 -20.03 17.01
N TRP A 167 10.80 -19.00 17.82
CA TRP A 167 11.86 -18.58 18.73
C TRP A 167 11.98 -19.44 20.00
N LEU A 168 11.08 -20.43 20.21
CA LEU A 168 11.11 -21.30 21.39
C LEU A 168 12.01 -22.53 21.24
N GLU A 169 12.51 -22.84 20.04
CA GLU A 169 13.48 -23.92 19.87
C GLU A 169 14.84 -23.32 19.53
N GLY A 170 15.75 -23.45 20.49
CA GLY A 170 17.07 -22.85 20.48
C GLY A 170 17.83 -23.14 19.18
N SER A 171 18.40 -22.08 18.61
CA SER A 171 19.46 -22.20 17.62
C SER A 171 20.72 -22.72 18.32
N SER A 172 20.77 -24.04 18.50
CA SER A 172 22.01 -24.78 18.65
C SER A 172 22.41 -25.24 17.26
N THR A 173 23.47 -24.64 16.72
CA THR A 173 24.39 -25.21 15.73
C THR A 173 23.77 -26.10 14.64
N SER A 174 23.47 -25.53 13.47
CA SER A 174 23.45 -26.32 12.23
C SER A 174 24.68 -25.98 11.40
N THR A 175 25.60 -26.93 11.43
CA THR A 175 26.78 -27.07 10.62
C THR A 175 26.46 -26.90 9.14
N VAL A 176 27.31 -26.11 8.48
CA VAL A 176 27.41 -25.95 7.04
C VAL A 176 27.69 -27.31 6.40
N HIS A 177 26.76 -27.84 5.63
CA HIS A 177 27.06 -28.70 4.50
C HIS A 177 26.40 -28.13 3.25
N GLY A 178 27.25 -27.75 2.30
CA GLY A 178 26.85 -27.13 1.05
C GLY A 178 26.13 -28.12 0.15
N SER A 179 25.07 -27.65 -0.48
CA SER A 179 24.68 -28.11 -1.80
C SER A 179 24.38 -26.89 -2.64
N ALA A 180 25.16 -26.76 -3.72
CA ALA A 180 24.89 -25.83 -4.78
C ALA A 180 23.55 -26.16 -5.46
N ASP A 181 23.05 -25.15 -6.18
CA ASP A 181 21.90 -25.18 -7.09
C ASP A 181 20.51 -25.12 -6.43
N ASN A 182 20.00 -23.89 -6.29
CA ASN A 182 18.75 -23.49 -6.95
C ASN A 182 18.47 -21.98 -6.82
N ARG A 183 18.56 -21.29 -7.95
CA ARG A 183 17.97 -19.96 -8.19
C ARG A 183 16.56 -20.16 -8.75
N ALA A 184 15.52 -19.88 -7.98
CA ALA A 184 14.24 -19.33 -8.47
C ALA A 184 13.23 -19.14 -7.31
N SER A 185 12.42 -18.08 -7.41
CA SER A 185 11.10 -17.93 -6.77
C SER A 185 11.03 -17.68 -5.25
N LEU A 186 11.17 -16.40 -4.86
CA LEU A 186 10.73 -15.88 -3.57
C LEU A 186 9.26 -15.41 -3.67
N ASP A 187 8.33 -16.36 -3.66
CA ASP A 187 6.88 -16.14 -3.44
C ASP A 187 6.23 -17.50 -3.15
N GLN A 188 6.31 -17.98 -1.91
CA GLN A 188 5.54 -19.13 -1.44
C GLN A 188 5.39 -19.12 0.10
N ASP A 189 4.62 -18.15 0.61
CA ASP A 189 3.96 -18.29 1.92
C ASP A 189 2.67 -19.10 1.71
N THR A 190 2.80 -20.41 1.48
CA THR A 190 1.67 -21.35 1.49
C THR A 190 2.17 -22.71 1.98
N ALA A 191 2.21 -22.90 3.30
CA ALA A 191 2.22 -24.23 3.90
C ALA A 191 1.44 -24.17 5.22
N GLY A 192 0.54 -25.13 5.37
CA GLY A 192 -0.65 -25.05 6.20
C GLY A 192 -0.43 -25.15 7.71
N CYS A 193 -1.37 -24.55 8.43
CA CYS A 193 -1.72 -24.99 9.78
C CYS A 193 -3.24 -25.18 9.77
N ILE A 194 -3.68 -26.37 9.36
CA ILE A 194 -5.02 -26.85 9.66
C ILE A 194 -4.98 -27.19 11.15
N VAL A 195 -5.35 -26.25 12.00
CA VAL A 195 -5.78 -26.58 13.36
C VAL A 195 -7.17 -27.18 13.22
N THR A 196 -7.25 -28.50 13.13
CA THR A 196 -8.50 -29.21 13.36
C THR A 196 -8.88 -28.97 14.81
N ASN A 197 -9.84 -28.08 15.04
CA ASN A 197 -10.54 -28.03 16.32
C ASN A 197 -11.34 -29.33 16.44
N SER A 198 -10.75 -30.34 17.07
CA SER A 198 -11.47 -31.52 17.53
C SER A 198 -12.52 -31.06 18.53
N THR A 199 -13.77 -31.04 18.08
CA THR A 199 -14.95 -31.05 18.94
C THR A 199 -14.94 -32.35 19.74
N SER A 200 -14.46 -32.29 20.98
CA SER A 200 -14.80 -33.27 22.02
C SER A 200 -15.48 -32.53 23.16
N SER A 201 -16.76 -32.84 23.28
CA SER A 201 -17.65 -32.47 24.37
C SER A 201 -17.18 -33.10 25.69
N SER A 202 -16.76 -32.26 26.63
CA SER A 202 -17.00 -32.48 28.05
C SER A 202 -17.09 -31.10 28.73
N ARG A 203 -18.24 -30.86 29.36
CA ARG A 203 -18.47 -29.70 30.23
C ARG A 203 -17.64 -29.90 31.50
N GLU A 204 -16.45 -29.33 31.52
CA GLU A 204 -15.82 -28.92 32.78
C GLU A 204 -15.85 -27.40 32.84
N GLU A 205 -16.51 -26.86 33.85
CA GLU A 205 -16.42 -25.46 34.27
C GLU A 205 -15.01 -25.21 34.84
N GLY A 206 -14.01 -25.24 33.95
CA GLY A 206 -12.62 -25.02 34.28
C GLY A 206 -12.27 -23.55 34.17
N ASN A 207 -11.89 -22.94 35.30
CA ASN A 207 -11.07 -21.75 35.44
C ASN A 207 -10.87 -20.92 34.15
N ILE A 208 -11.60 -19.81 34.03
CA ILE A 208 -11.28 -18.76 33.07
C ILE A 208 -9.85 -18.31 33.36
N ARG A 209 -8.87 -18.87 32.63
CA ARG A 209 -7.48 -18.45 32.69
C ARG A 209 -7.48 -16.97 32.30
N ARG A 210 -7.33 -16.09 33.30
CA ARG A 210 -7.12 -14.66 33.06
C ARG A 210 -5.94 -14.55 32.10
N LEU A 211 -6.19 -14.00 30.92
CA LEU A 211 -5.10 -13.71 29.99
C LEU A 211 -4.12 -12.77 30.72
N PRO A 212 -2.81 -13.03 30.66
CA PRO A 212 -1.83 -12.18 31.32
C PRO A 212 -1.97 -10.73 30.85
N GLU A 213 -1.74 -9.79 31.75
CA GLU A 213 -1.82 -8.37 31.44
C GLU A 213 -0.81 -8.00 30.35
N PRO A 214 -1.12 -7.05 29.45
CA PRO A 214 -0.21 -6.66 28.37
C PRO A 214 1.21 -6.28 28.82
N ALA A 215 1.32 -5.64 29.99
CA ALA A 215 2.61 -5.28 30.59
C ALA A 215 3.43 -6.51 30.97
N GLN A 216 2.80 -7.53 31.57
CA GLN A 216 3.47 -8.78 31.93
C GLN A 216 3.95 -9.53 30.68
N ILE A 217 3.12 -9.58 29.62
CA ILE A 217 3.52 -10.18 28.33
C ILE A 217 4.71 -9.42 27.72
N TYR A 218 4.75 -8.09 27.85
CA TYR A 218 5.86 -7.27 27.38
C TYR A 218 7.14 -7.62 28.11
N GLU A 219 7.14 -7.61 29.45
CA GLU A 219 8.31 -7.89 30.27
C GLU A 219 8.86 -9.31 30.01
N ASP A 220 7.97 -10.30 29.95
CA ASP A 220 8.35 -11.69 29.68
C ASP A 220 8.97 -11.88 28.29
N ARG A 221 8.56 -11.07 27.31
CA ARG A 221 9.17 -11.06 25.98
C ARG A 221 10.45 -10.24 25.95
N LEU A 222 10.52 -9.14 26.69
CA LEU A 222 11.69 -8.26 26.78
C LEU A 222 12.89 -9.05 27.31
N LYS A 223 12.70 -9.86 28.36
CA LYS A 223 13.74 -10.73 28.95
C LYS A 223 14.38 -11.72 27.96
N LYS A 224 13.76 -11.96 26.80
CA LYS A 224 14.30 -12.84 25.75
C LYS A 224 15.27 -12.13 24.81
N PHE A 225 15.36 -10.80 24.88
CA PHE A 225 16.31 -10.02 24.10
C PHE A 225 17.66 -9.90 24.82
N PRO A 226 18.77 -9.67 24.10
CA PRO A 226 20.04 -9.26 24.70
C PRO A 226 19.89 -7.99 25.54
N GLU A 227 20.75 -7.80 26.55
CA GLU A 227 20.69 -6.65 27.48
C GLU A 227 20.63 -5.30 26.75
N ASP A 228 21.47 -5.10 25.72
CA ASP A 228 21.47 -3.88 24.90
C ASP A 228 20.11 -3.58 24.26
N ALA A 229 19.41 -4.61 23.78
CA ALA A 229 18.07 -4.46 23.21
C ALA A 229 17.01 -4.21 24.29
N GLN A 230 17.21 -4.74 25.50
CA GLN A 230 16.32 -4.46 26.63
C GLN A 230 16.44 -2.99 27.06
N GLU A 231 17.67 -2.48 27.18
CA GLU A 231 17.95 -1.08 27.46
C GLU A 231 17.36 -0.16 26.38
N LEU A 232 17.55 -0.52 25.11
CA LEU A 232 17.05 0.24 23.97
C LEU A 232 15.52 0.31 23.92
N LEU A 233 14.83 -0.78 24.22
CA LEU A 233 13.37 -0.86 24.23
C LEU A 233 12.76 -0.20 25.47
N GLY A 234 13.44 -0.29 26.61
CA GLY A 234 12.97 0.26 27.87
C GLY A 234 11.71 -0.41 28.42
N PRO A 235 11.08 0.19 29.45
CA PRO A 235 9.90 -0.37 30.10
C PRO A 235 8.66 -0.36 29.19
N PHE A 236 7.63 -1.11 29.58
CA PHE A 236 6.36 -1.12 28.87
C PHE A 236 5.78 0.29 28.77
N MET A 237 5.44 0.73 27.55
CA MET A 237 4.90 2.07 27.31
C MET A 237 3.37 2.08 27.41
N THR A 238 2.85 2.80 28.42
CA THR A 238 1.41 3.04 28.59
C THR A 238 0.85 3.94 27.48
N GLU A 239 -0.47 4.16 27.44
CA GLU A 239 -1.06 5.09 26.47
C GLU A 239 -0.71 6.55 26.82
N GLU A 240 -0.75 6.87 28.10
CA GLU A 240 -0.41 8.17 28.67
C GLU A 240 1.06 8.51 28.39
N ASP A 241 1.98 7.55 28.57
CA ASP A 241 3.39 7.72 28.23
C ASP A 241 3.57 8.00 26.75
N PHE A 242 2.93 7.21 25.89
CA PHE A 242 3.02 7.42 24.46
C PHE A 242 2.53 8.81 24.06
N ILE A 243 1.35 9.23 24.55
CA ILE A 243 0.82 10.57 24.30
C ILE A 243 1.79 11.64 24.80
N ARG A 244 2.36 11.47 25.99
CA ARG A 244 3.37 12.37 26.56
C ARG A 244 4.58 12.51 25.63
N HIS A 245 5.16 11.41 25.15
CA HIS A 245 6.30 11.42 24.21
C HIS A 245 5.97 12.10 22.88
N THR A 246 4.73 11.93 22.39
CA THR A 246 4.30 12.62 21.16
C THR A 246 4.09 14.13 21.36
N LYS A 247 3.71 14.56 22.57
CA LYS A 247 3.52 15.97 22.94
C LYS A 247 4.82 16.66 23.36
N SER A 248 5.79 15.95 23.93
CA SER A 248 7.05 16.49 24.47
C SER A 248 8.15 16.74 23.42
N ASN A 249 7.82 16.67 22.12
CA ASN A 249 8.74 16.79 20.99
C ASN A 249 9.70 15.62 20.77
N GLU A 250 9.61 14.54 21.56
CA GLU A 250 10.47 13.36 21.40
C GLU A 250 10.08 12.53 20.17
N ALA A 251 8.79 12.51 19.82
CA ALA A 251 8.27 11.86 18.61
C ALA A 251 7.58 12.85 17.65
N TRP A 252 8.21 14.00 17.41
CA TRP A 252 7.76 14.91 16.34
C TRP A 252 7.94 14.30 14.95
N PHE A 253 7.22 14.86 13.98
CA PHE A 253 7.36 14.50 12.58
C PHE A 253 8.24 15.51 11.83
N PRO A 254 8.88 15.08 10.73
CA PRO A 254 9.62 15.98 9.85
C PRO A 254 8.80 17.18 9.38
N LYS A 255 9.44 18.35 9.31
CA LYS A 255 8.78 19.61 8.89
C LYS A 255 8.19 19.54 7.48
N GLN A 256 8.79 18.77 6.58
CA GLN A 256 8.35 18.62 5.20
C GLN A 256 7.55 17.33 4.95
N LEU A 257 7.07 16.65 6.00
CA LEU A 257 6.37 15.39 5.83
C LEU A 257 5.05 15.59 5.10
N GLU A 258 4.90 15.02 3.91
CA GLU A 258 3.68 15.09 3.09
C GLU A 258 2.86 13.80 3.20
N THR A 259 3.54 12.66 3.34
CA THR A 259 2.93 11.32 3.37
C THR A 259 3.34 10.55 4.62
N PHE A 260 2.39 10.26 5.49
CA PHE A 260 2.58 9.34 6.61
C PHE A 260 1.89 8.00 6.35
N GLY A 261 2.54 6.91 6.72
CA GLY A 261 1.94 5.59 6.63
C GLY A 261 2.27 4.72 7.82
N ILE A 262 1.30 3.94 8.25
CA ILE A 262 1.49 2.97 9.32
C ILE A 262 0.66 1.73 9.03
N ASN A 263 1.18 0.58 9.42
CA ASN A 263 0.34 -0.56 9.71
C ASN A 263 0.41 -0.82 11.21
N THR A 264 -0.69 -1.24 11.80
CA THR A 264 -0.67 -1.64 13.22
C THR A 264 -1.35 -2.98 13.34
N MET A 265 -0.92 -3.74 14.35
CA MET A 265 -1.58 -4.99 14.72
C MET A 265 -2.64 -4.78 15.81
N TYR A 266 -2.56 -3.67 16.57
CA TYR A 266 -3.46 -3.28 17.67
C TYR A 266 -4.14 -1.91 17.47
N ASP A 267 -5.08 -1.58 18.38
CA ASP A 267 -5.88 -0.34 18.43
C ASP A 267 -4.96 0.89 18.25
N SER A 268 -5.15 1.60 17.13
CA SER A 268 -4.08 2.29 16.40
C SER A 268 -4.19 3.81 16.42
N LYS A 269 -5.11 4.36 17.22
CA LYS A 269 -5.37 5.81 17.24
C LYS A 269 -4.20 6.57 17.81
N LEU A 270 -3.46 5.96 18.74
CA LEU A 270 -2.30 6.58 19.40
C LEU A 270 -1.26 7.05 18.37
N PHE A 271 -0.99 6.25 17.33
CA PHE A 271 -0.03 6.63 16.29
C PHE A 271 -0.48 7.80 15.40
N MET A 272 -1.74 8.24 15.51
CA MET A 272 -2.24 9.42 14.82
C MET A 272 -1.99 10.72 15.61
N TYR A 273 -1.72 10.66 16.92
CA TYR A 273 -1.49 11.86 17.74
C TYR A 273 -0.39 12.78 17.20
N PRO A 274 0.77 12.27 16.71
CA PRO A 274 1.79 13.13 16.12
C PRO A 274 1.30 13.96 14.92
N LEU A 275 0.25 13.51 14.22
CA LEU A 275 -0.30 14.22 13.06
C LEU A 275 -0.99 15.54 13.45
N ASN A 276 -1.45 15.70 14.70
CA ASN A 276 -2.04 16.97 15.15
C ASN A 276 -1.08 18.16 15.03
N CYS A 277 0.21 17.90 15.22
CA CYS A 277 1.25 18.92 15.13
C CYS A 277 1.81 19.07 13.71
N CYS A 278 1.43 18.19 12.76
CA CYS A 278 2.02 18.13 11.44
C CYS A 278 1.05 18.66 10.38
N LYS A 279 1.19 19.95 10.04
CA LYS A 279 0.30 20.62 9.08
C LYS A 279 0.55 20.24 7.61
N THR A 280 1.72 19.69 7.31
CA THR A 280 2.15 19.38 5.94
C THR A 280 1.65 18.03 5.46
N VAL A 281 1.30 17.10 6.37
CA VAL A 281 0.83 15.77 5.99
C VAL A 281 -0.55 15.90 5.36
N ASN A 282 -0.63 15.53 4.08
CA ASN A 282 -1.87 15.52 3.32
C ASN A 282 -2.27 14.10 2.88
N THR A 283 -1.35 13.14 2.98
CA THR A 283 -1.58 11.75 2.57
C THR A 283 -1.38 10.81 3.75
N LEU A 284 -2.45 10.11 4.14
CA LEU A 284 -2.45 9.10 5.20
C LEU A 284 -2.57 7.70 4.60
N ARG A 285 -1.67 6.79 4.98
CA ARG A 285 -1.69 5.40 4.52
C ARG A 285 -1.85 4.44 5.69
N LEU A 286 -3.04 3.89 5.86
CA LEU A 286 -3.35 2.94 6.93
C LEU A 286 -3.35 1.53 6.37
N THR A 287 -2.68 0.59 7.03
CA THR A 287 -2.73 -0.83 6.68
C THR A 287 -3.21 -1.65 7.86
N PHE A 288 -4.35 -2.31 7.70
CA PHE A 288 -4.95 -3.15 8.74
C PHE A 288 -4.60 -4.61 8.50
N ARG A 289 -4.15 -5.32 9.55
CA ARG A 289 -3.77 -6.75 9.48
C ARG A 289 -4.58 -7.67 10.40
N SER A 290 -5.37 -7.11 11.32
CA SER A 290 -6.02 -7.84 12.42
C SER A 290 -7.55 -7.92 12.26
N GLN A 291 -8.16 -8.87 12.99
CA GLN A 291 -9.60 -9.09 13.16
C GLN A 291 -10.28 -7.99 13.98
N PHE A 292 -9.47 -7.18 14.66
CA PHE A 292 -9.92 -6.07 15.49
C PHE A 292 -9.64 -4.78 14.74
N LEU A 293 -10.71 -4.07 14.40
CA LEU A 293 -10.57 -2.64 14.26
C LEU A 293 -10.21 -2.11 15.65
N PRO A 294 -9.31 -1.11 15.71
CA PRO A 294 -9.44 -0.09 16.74
C PRO A 294 -10.92 0.22 16.87
N ALA A 295 -11.54 -0.03 18.02
CA ALA A 295 -12.86 0.53 18.21
C ALA A 295 -12.63 2.04 18.22
N MET A 296 -12.75 2.69 17.06
CA MET A 296 -13.01 4.14 16.93
C MET A 296 -14.27 4.55 17.71
N THR A 297 -14.90 3.61 18.41
CA THR A 297 -16.27 3.65 18.83
C THR A 297 -16.52 3.69 20.33
N SER A 298 -15.60 3.39 21.26
CA SER A 298 -15.93 3.47 22.70
C SER A 298 -14.69 3.29 23.59
N TYR A 299 -14.47 3.89 24.77
CA TYR A 299 -15.23 4.76 25.66
C TYR A 299 -14.18 5.69 26.29
N GLU A 300 -14.19 6.97 25.91
CA GLU A 300 -13.77 8.15 26.69
C GLU A 300 -13.59 9.31 25.71
N PRO A 301 -13.87 10.56 26.11
CA PRO A 301 -13.79 11.73 25.27
C PRO A 301 -12.32 12.16 25.09
N LEU A 302 -11.46 11.25 24.61
CA LEU A 302 -10.25 11.69 23.93
C LEU A 302 -10.73 12.40 22.68
N GLU A 303 -10.53 13.73 22.68
CA GLU A 303 -10.82 14.67 21.59
C GLU A 303 -10.80 13.95 20.25
N ILE A 304 -11.91 14.01 19.51
CA ILE A 304 -11.99 13.46 18.16
C ILE A 304 -10.84 14.09 17.36
N LEU A 305 -9.76 13.34 17.15
CA LEU A 305 -8.60 13.78 16.41
C LEU A 305 -9.06 14.17 15.00
N THR A 306 -9.22 15.47 14.78
CA THR A 306 -9.69 16.01 13.51
C THR A 306 -8.49 16.41 12.68
N LEU A 307 -8.13 15.57 11.71
CA LEU A 307 -6.96 15.77 10.85
C LEU A 307 -7.39 16.45 9.55
N SER A 308 -7.68 17.75 9.66
CA SER A 308 -8.21 18.56 8.55
C SER A 308 -7.26 18.72 7.36
N ASN A 309 -5.96 18.49 7.52
CA ASN A 309 -5.00 18.60 6.40
C ASN A 309 -4.99 17.37 5.47
N ILE A 310 -5.59 16.25 5.89
CA ILE A 310 -5.58 15.01 5.11
C ILE A 310 -6.53 15.13 3.91
N LYS A 311 -5.95 15.08 2.71
CA LYS A 311 -6.65 15.08 1.41
C LYS A 311 -6.65 13.72 0.74
N SER A 312 -5.67 12.87 1.01
CA SER A 312 -5.56 11.53 0.42
C SER A 312 -5.50 10.46 1.51
N LEU A 313 -6.41 9.49 1.45
CA LEU A 313 -6.50 8.37 2.37
C LEU A 313 -6.30 7.06 1.59
N VAL A 314 -5.28 6.30 1.96
CA VAL A 314 -5.00 4.97 1.41
C VAL A 314 -5.22 3.93 2.49
N LEU A 315 -6.24 3.09 2.32
CA LEU A 315 -6.58 1.99 3.20
C LEU A 315 -6.13 0.67 2.56
N LYS A 316 -5.21 -0.03 3.21
CA LYS A 316 -4.78 -1.37 2.81
C LYS A 316 -5.28 -2.40 3.81
N ILE A 317 -6.28 -3.16 3.43
CA ILE A 317 -6.99 -4.08 4.32
C ILE A 317 -6.47 -5.49 4.07
N LYS A 318 -5.63 -6.04 4.95
CA LYS A 318 -5.12 -7.41 4.88
C LYS A 318 -5.85 -8.29 5.91
N ILE A 319 -7.10 -8.66 5.65
CA ILE A 319 -7.87 -9.52 6.57
C ILE A 319 -7.59 -10.99 6.26
N GLN A 320 -6.99 -11.71 7.22
CA GLN A 320 -6.73 -13.15 7.12
C GLN A 320 -7.87 -14.03 7.68
N ALA A 321 -8.79 -13.50 8.50
CA ALA A 321 -9.79 -14.32 9.21
C ALA A 321 -11.25 -14.01 8.82
N TYR A 322 -12.07 -15.05 8.91
CA TYR A 322 -13.42 -15.23 8.38
C TYR A 322 -14.57 -14.43 9.02
N ARG A 323 -14.32 -13.54 10.00
CA ARG A 323 -15.41 -12.89 10.73
C ARG A 323 -15.91 -11.63 9.99
N ARG A 324 -17.16 -11.77 9.54
CA ARG A 324 -17.92 -10.91 8.62
C ARG A 324 -18.18 -9.48 9.15
N SER A 325 -18.32 -8.58 8.18
CA SER A 325 -19.12 -7.33 8.16
C SER A 325 -18.81 -6.16 9.11
N SER A 326 -18.30 -6.35 10.33
CA SER A 326 -18.14 -5.22 11.26
C SER A 326 -17.06 -4.24 10.81
N PHE A 327 -15.96 -4.70 10.21
CA PHE A 327 -14.83 -3.84 9.85
C PHE A 327 -15.22 -2.74 8.84
N LEU A 328 -15.85 -3.14 7.74
CA LEU A 328 -16.32 -2.19 6.74
C LEU A 328 -17.41 -1.32 7.33
N ARG A 329 -18.32 -1.90 8.13
CA ARG A 329 -19.38 -1.14 8.79
C ARG A 329 -18.82 -0.03 9.68
N THR A 330 -17.85 -0.28 10.55
CA THR A 330 -17.25 0.76 11.41
C THR A 330 -16.52 1.85 10.63
N ILE A 331 -15.85 1.51 9.53
CA ILE A 331 -15.29 2.53 8.61
C ILE A 331 -16.42 3.33 7.92
N CYS A 332 -17.56 2.70 7.66
CA CYS A 332 -18.74 3.30 7.03
C CYS A 332 -19.66 4.04 8.00
N ASP A 333 -19.60 3.78 9.30
CA ASP A 333 -20.49 4.32 10.34
C ASP A 333 -20.17 5.81 10.66
N GLY A 334 -19.54 6.54 9.72
CA GLY A 334 -19.41 8.00 9.75
C GLY A 334 -18.23 8.57 10.55
N LYS A 335 -17.73 7.87 11.57
CA LYS A 335 -16.69 8.43 12.48
C LYS A 335 -15.39 8.83 11.77
N ILE A 336 -14.97 8.09 10.75
CA ILE A 336 -13.77 8.45 9.97
C ILE A 336 -13.98 9.71 9.14
N ILE A 337 -15.23 10.02 8.77
CA ILE A 337 -15.60 11.21 7.99
C ILE A 337 -15.48 12.44 8.88
N GLU A 338 -15.92 12.35 10.14
CA GLU A 338 -15.77 13.42 11.14
C GLU A 338 -14.29 13.74 11.42
N GLN A 339 -13.44 12.71 11.49
CA GLN A 339 -12.01 12.86 11.75
C GLN A 339 -11.22 13.36 10.52
N LEU A 340 -11.66 13.01 9.30
CA LEU A 340 -10.97 13.33 8.05
C LEU A 340 -11.90 14.08 7.08
N PRO A 341 -12.41 15.27 7.43
CA PRO A 341 -13.48 15.94 6.70
C PRO A 341 -13.07 16.42 5.29
N ASN A 342 -11.76 16.56 5.04
CA ASN A 342 -11.21 17.13 3.82
C ASN A 342 -10.66 16.11 2.82
N VAL A 343 -10.98 14.82 2.97
CA VAL A 343 -10.52 13.77 2.05
C VAL A 343 -11.10 14.00 0.66
N GLU A 344 -10.20 14.17 -0.31
CA GLU A 344 -10.47 14.31 -1.75
C GLU A 344 -10.17 13.02 -2.53
N SER A 345 -9.30 12.15 -2.01
CA SER A 345 -8.89 10.90 -2.65
C SER A 345 -8.96 9.74 -1.67
N LEU A 346 -9.76 8.71 -1.97
CA LEU A 346 -9.84 7.48 -1.19
C LEU A 346 -9.35 6.29 -2.02
N VAL A 347 -8.36 5.57 -1.53
CA VAL A 347 -7.82 4.36 -2.17
C VAL A 347 -7.97 3.18 -1.24
N ILE A 348 -8.73 2.16 -1.63
CA ILE A 348 -8.92 0.94 -0.87
C ILE A 348 -8.23 -0.21 -1.61
N ARG A 349 -7.34 -0.93 -0.92
CA ARG A 349 -6.54 -2.03 -1.48
C ARG A 349 -6.46 -3.22 -0.53
N GLY A 350 -6.05 -4.37 -1.07
CA GLY A 350 -5.60 -5.52 -0.27
C GLY A 350 -6.69 -6.48 0.20
N LEU A 351 -7.97 -6.24 -0.14
CA LEU A 351 -9.05 -7.16 0.21
C LEU A 351 -8.79 -8.56 -0.35
N THR A 352 -8.88 -9.57 0.51
CA THR A 352 -8.81 -10.97 0.05
C THR A 352 -10.07 -11.34 -0.72
N ARG A 353 -10.02 -12.47 -1.46
CA ARG A 353 -11.10 -12.92 -2.35
C ARG A 353 -12.49 -12.86 -1.73
N ARG A 354 -12.60 -13.26 -0.45
CA ARG A 354 -13.87 -13.35 0.29
C ARG A 354 -14.35 -12.00 0.85
N HIS A 355 -13.49 -10.99 0.98
CA HIS A 355 -13.86 -9.67 1.51
C HIS A 355 -14.26 -8.67 0.42
N ALA A 356 -13.76 -8.86 -0.80
CA ALA A 356 -14.17 -8.06 -1.96
C ALA A 356 -15.68 -8.23 -2.27
N CYS A 357 -16.29 -9.36 -1.90
CA CYS A 357 -17.74 -9.60 -2.00
C CYS A 357 -18.59 -8.65 -1.16
N PHE A 358 -18.02 -8.14 -0.06
CA PHE A 358 -18.75 -7.34 0.94
C PHE A 358 -18.60 -5.84 0.74
N MET A 359 -17.60 -5.40 -0.03
CA MET A 359 -17.50 -4.01 -0.46
C MET A 359 -18.55 -3.73 -1.52
N ARG A 360 -19.78 -3.49 -1.08
CA ARG A 360 -20.76 -2.83 -1.92
C ARG A 360 -20.33 -1.37 -2.04
N ILE A 361 -20.51 -0.77 -3.21
CA ILE A 361 -20.19 0.66 -3.39
C ILE A 361 -21.02 1.53 -2.42
N ARG A 362 -22.18 1.01 -1.99
CA ARG A 362 -23.02 1.54 -0.91
C ARG A 362 -22.36 1.59 0.47
N THR A 363 -21.30 0.82 0.69
CA THR A 363 -20.49 0.82 1.92
C THR A 363 -19.14 1.51 1.68
N VAL A 364 -19.09 2.51 0.80
CA VAL A 364 -17.92 3.39 0.71
C VAL A 364 -18.21 4.62 1.56
N PRO A 365 -17.28 5.04 2.45
CA PRO A 365 -17.45 6.27 3.22
C PRO A 365 -17.71 7.48 2.32
N ARG A 366 -18.75 8.25 2.65
CA ARG A 366 -19.19 9.41 1.87
C ARG A 366 -18.49 10.68 2.34
N PHE A 367 -17.21 10.82 1.99
CA PHE A 367 -16.50 12.06 2.30
C PHE A 367 -17.08 13.22 1.46
N PRO A 368 -17.38 14.38 2.08
CA PRO A 368 -18.07 15.48 1.40
C PRO A 368 -17.27 16.07 0.23
N LYS A 369 -15.93 15.97 0.29
CA LYS A 369 -15.00 16.50 -0.72
C LYS A 369 -14.41 15.42 -1.62
N LEU A 370 -14.91 14.18 -1.58
CA LEU A 370 -14.33 13.06 -2.32
C LEU A 370 -14.42 13.31 -3.83
N LYS A 371 -13.27 13.38 -4.51
CA LYS A 371 -13.13 13.56 -5.97
C LYS A 371 -12.64 12.30 -6.67
N TYR A 372 -11.80 11.51 -6.01
CA TYR A 372 -11.21 10.29 -6.56
C TYR A 372 -11.45 9.10 -5.63
N LEU A 373 -11.90 7.99 -6.20
CA LEU A 373 -12.15 6.75 -5.48
C LEU A 373 -11.49 5.57 -6.20
N GLU A 374 -10.57 4.87 -5.55
CA GLU A 374 -10.02 3.60 -6.05
C GLU A 374 -10.50 2.45 -5.17
N LEU A 375 -11.15 1.47 -5.80
CA LEU A 375 -11.66 0.27 -5.17
C LEU A 375 -10.99 -0.98 -5.77
N PRO A 376 -10.83 -2.04 -4.97
CA PRO A 376 -10.45 -3.32 -5.52
C PRO A 376 -11.62 -3.90 -6.34
N TRP A 377 -11.31 -4.72 -7.34
CA TRP A 377 -12.34 -5.42 -8.12
C TRP A 377 -13.21 -6.28 -7.19
N PRO A 378 -14.54 -6.06 -7.16
CA PRO A 378 -15.42 -6.87 -6.34
C PRO A 378 -15.43 -8.30 -6.89
N ARG A 379 -15.25 -9.28 -6.02
CA ARG A 379 -15.40 -10.70 -6.37
C ARG A 379 -16.68 -11.18 -5.73
N ASP A 380 -17.56 -11.88 -6.44
CA ASP A 380 -18.72 -12.51 -5.81
C ASP A 380 -18.29 -13.88 -5.25
N SER A 381 -18.80 -14.26 -4.07
CA SER A 381 -18.39 -15.49 -3.38
C SER A 381 -18.98 -16.76 -4.02
N SER A 382 -20.05 -16.62 -4.79
CA SER A 382 -20.78 -17.73 -5.40
C SER A 382 -20.58 -17.87 -6.91
N MET A 383 -20.07 -16.83 -7.59
CA MET A 383 -19.75 -16.88 -9.02
C MET A 383 -18.52 -16.03 -9.30
N ASN A 384 -17.55 -16.56 -10.04
CA ASN A 384 -16.30 -15.86 -10.42
C ASN A 384 -16.54 -14.57 -11.25
N LEU A 385 -17.79 -14.24 -11.55
CA LEU A 385 -18.19 -13.12 -12.38
C LEU A 385 -19.03 -12.14 -11.55
N CYS A 386 -18.40 -11.14 -10.93
CA CYS A 386 -19.14 -9.92 -10.62
C CYS A 386 -19.45 -9.25 -11.97
N LYS A 387 -20.71 -9.35 -12.43
CA LYS A 387 -21.14 -8.72 -13.67
C LYS A 387 -20.89 -7.21 -13.56
N THR A 388 -20.05 -6.68 -14.42
CA THR A 388 -19.69 -5.25 -14.51
C THR A 388 -20.93 -4.35 -14.41
N ARG A 389 -22.04 -4.76 -15.06
CA ARG A 389 -23.36 -4.11 -14.99
C ARG A 389 -23.87 -3.83 -13.56
N ARG A 390 -23.64 -4.72 -12.57
CA ARG A 390 -24.07 -4.51 -11.17
C ARG A 390 -23.30 -3.38 -10.49
N ILE A 391 -22.00 -3.27 -10.78
CA ILE A 391 -21.12 -2.21 -10.28
C ILE A 391 -21.59 -0.88 -10.87
N GLU A 392 -21.80 -0.86 -12.19
CA GLU A 392 -22.27 0.31 -12.93
C GLU A 392 -23.65 0.77 -12.43
N SER A 393 -24.63 -0.13 -12.35
CA SER A 393 -25.97 0.20 -11.83
C SER A 393 -25.92 0.72 -10.39
N SER A 394 -25.04 0.17 -9.55
CA SER A 394 -24.87 0.66 -8.18
C SER A 394 -24.28 2.07 -8.16
N LEU A 395 -23.26 2.35 -8.96
CA LEU A 395 -22.68 3.69 -9.09
C LEU A 395 -23.69 4.69 -9.63
N ILE A 396 -24.36 4.35 -10.74
CA ILE A 396 -25.41 5.19 -11.37
C ILE A 396 -26.46 5.57 -10.32
N LEU A 397 -26.96 4.61 -9.56
CA LEU A 397 -27.95 4.86 -8.51
C LEU A 397 -27.42 5.83 -7.43
N GLN A 398 -26.18 5.66 -6.99
CA GLN A 398 -25.58 6.53 -5.97
C GLN A 398 -25.34 7.95 -6.49
N PHE A 399 -24.96 8.10 -7.75
CA PHE A 399 -24.86 9.41 -8.40
C PHE A 399 -26.21 10.08 -8.54
N ARG A 400 -27.24 9.34 -8.96
CA ARG A 400 -28.63 9.84 -9.02
C ARG A 400 -29.13 10.29 -7.65
N ASN A 401 -28.82 9.53 -6.61
CA ASN A 401 -29.16 9.86 -5.23
C ASN A 401 -28.29 10.98 -4.62
N ARG A 402 -27.37 11.59 -5.40
CA ARG A 402 -26.44 12.64 -4.95
C ARG A 402 -25.60 12.24 -3.72
N GLU A 403 -25.31 10.94 -3.56
CA GLU A 403 -24.52 10.43 -2.43
C GLU A 403 -23.04 10.84 -2.50
N PHE A 404 -22.55 11.15 -3.70
CA PHE A 404 -21.18 11.57 -3.97
C PHE A 404 -21.16 12.88 -4.78
N LEU A 405 -21.33 14.01 -4.08
CA LEU A 405 -21.47 15.32 -4.71
C LEU A 405 -20.22 15.76 -5.53
N CYS A 406 -19.02 15.46 -5.01
CA CYS A 406 -17.76 15.93 -5.59
C CYS A 406 -17.04 14.87 -6.43
N LEU A 407 -17.55 13.63 -6.50
CA LEU A 407 -16.80 12.51 -7.08
C LEU A 407 -16.70 12.70 -8.60
N ARG A 408 -15.49 12.56 -9.14
CA ARG A 408 -15.15 12.78 -10.55
C ARG A 408 -14.58 11.53 -11.21
N GLU A 409 -13.86 10.72 -10.45
CA GLU A 409 -13.23 9.52 -10.99
C GLU A 409 -13.36 8.35 -10.02
N VAL A 410 -13.78 7.21 -10.56
CA VAL A 410 -13.81 5.92 -9.86
C VAL A 410 -12.95 4.93 -10.62
N LYS A 411 -11.88 4.46 -9.98
CA LYS A 411 -11.00 3.43 -10.49
C LYS A 411 -11.31 2.11 -9.80
N ILE A 412 -11.49 1.05 -10.58
CA ILE A 412 -11.75 -0.29 -10.06
C ILE A 412 -10.73 -1.23 -10.66
N GLY A 413 -9.90 -1.87 -9.82
CA GLY A 413 -8.80 -2.71 -10.31
C GLY A 413 -8.60 -4.00 -9.51
N GLY A 414 -8.26 -5.09 -10.19
CA GLY A 414 -7.96 -6.37 -9.54
C GLY A 414 -7.81 -7.51 -10.53
N CYS A 415 -7.43 -8.70 -10.04
CA CYS A 415 -7.41 -9.87 -10.91
C CYS A 415 -8.84 -10.37 -11.16
N HIS A 416 -9.16 -10.55 -12.42
CA HIS A 416 -10.32 -11.24 -12.95
C HIS A 416 -9.93 -12.70 -13.26
N TRP A 417 -10.90 -13.61 -13.14
CA TRP A 417 -10.78 -14.99 -13.62
C TRP A 417 -11.84 -15.13 -14.69
N GLY A 418 -11.40 -15.24 -15.95
CA GLY A 418 -12.33 -15.53 -17.04
C GLY A 418 -13.01 -16.87 -16.83
N GLU A 419 -14.18 -17.03 -17.43
CA GLU A 419 -14.90 -18.30 -17.40
C GLU A 419 -14.10 -19.33 -18.23
N GLY A 420 -13.41 -20.24 -17.55
CA GLY A 420 -12.53 -21.24 -18.19
C GLY A 420 -11.04 -20.87 -18.25
N ASP A 421 -10.63 -19.70 -17.77
CA ASP A 421 -9.21 -19.31 -17.74
C ASP A 421 -8.48 -19.90 -16.54
N GLU A 422 -7.39 -20.65 -16.80
CA GLU A 422 -6.49 -21.14 -15.75
C GLU A 422 -5.61 -20.02 -15.16
N THR A 423 -5.45 -18.90 -15.87
CA THR A 423 -4.59 -17.79 -15.46
C THR A 423 -5.38 -16.52 -15.16
N PRO A 424 -5.13 -15.85 -14.02
CA PRO A 424 -5.82 -14.62 -13.67
C PRO A 424 -5.33 -13.46 -14.55
N SER A 425 -6.25 -12.79 -15.24
CA SER A 425 -5.97 -11.55 -15.95
C SER A 425 -6.14 -10.35 -15.00
N TRP A 426 -5.26 -9.35 -15.08
CA TRP A 426 -5.44 -8.10 -14.33
C TRP A 426 -6.36 -7.16 -15.11
N VAL A 427 -7.47 -6.75 -14.49
CA VAL A 427 -8.46 -5.87 -15.11
C VAL A 427 -8.51 -4.54 -14.34
N GLN A 428 -8.63 -3.43 -15.07
CA GLN A 428 -8.72 -2.10 -14.48
C GLN A 428 -9.73 -1.19 -15.20
N GLY A 429 -10.89 -0.96 -14.61
CA GLY A 429 -11.84 0.06 -15.06
C GLY A 429 -11.53 1.46 -14.57
N THR A 430 -11.90 2.47 -15.35
CA THR A 430 -11.89 3.87 -14.92
C THR A 430 -13.19 4.56 -15.36
N ILE A 431 -14.02 4.89 -14.40
CA ILE A 431 -15.28 5.61 -14.62
C ILE A 431 -15.02 7.09 -14.39
N ARG A 432 -15.33 7.93 -15.38
CA ARG A 432 -15.21 9.38 -15.28
C ARG A 432 -16.61 10.00 -15.33
N ILE A 433 -16.88 10.90 -14.39
CA ILE A 433 -18.14 11.66 -14.35
C ILE A 433 -17.87 13.00 -15.01
N ASN A 434 -18.44 13.22 -16.19
CA ASN A 434 -18.31 14.48 -16.92
C ASN A 434 -19.38 15.45 -16.42
N GLU A 435 -18.95 16.58 -15.86
CA GLU A 435 -19.85 17.70 -15.58
C GLU A 435 -20.12 18.45 -16.89
N GLY A 436 -21.33 18.33 -17.47
CA GLY A 436 -21.68 19.15 -18.62
C GLY A 436 -22.78 18.66 -19.56
N ILE A 437 -23.33 17.46 -19.39
CA ILE A 437 -24.39 16.95 -20.28
C ILE A 437 -25.74 16.95 -19.54
N LEU A 438 -26.72 17.62 -20.16
CA LEU A 438 -27.98 18.11 -19.58
C LEU A 438 -29.07 17.04 -19.38
N ASP A 439 -28.82 15.78 -19.73
CA ASP A 439 -29.81 14.71 -19.61
C ASP A 439 -29.47 13.75 -18.46
N ASP A 440 -30.44 13.45 -17.59
CA ASP A 440 -30.26 12.65 -16.36
C ASP A 440 -29.87 11.18 -16.65
N ASN A 441 -29.87 10.78 -17.92
CA ASN A 441 -29.41 9.48 -18.42
C ASN A 441 -27.98 9.48 -19.00
N GLU A 442 -27.38 10.63 -19.35
CA GLU A 442 -26.08 10.70 -20.06
C GLU A 442 -24.87 11.08 -19.17
N ARG A 443 -25.07 11.29 -17.86
CA ARG A 443 -24.04 11.81 -16.94
C ARG A 443 -22.81 10.92 -16.68
N LEU A 444 -22.77 9.67 -17.15
CA LEU A 444 -21.74 8.70 -16.77
C LEU A 444 -21.08 8.05 -17.99
N ALA A 445 -19.95 8.62 -18.41
CA ALA A 445 -19.08 7.96 -19.38
C ALA A 445 -18.21 6.91 -18.65
N ILE A 446 -18.56 5.65 -18.85
CA ILE A 446 -17.82 4.52 -18.27
C ILE A 446 -16.79 4.03 -19.29
N GLN A 447 -15.50 4.12 -18.95
CA GLN A 447 -14.40 3.62 -19.79
C GLN A 447 -13.67 2.47 -19.10
N TRP A 448 -13.79 1.27 -19.65
CA TRP A 448 -13.02 0.11 -19.18
C TRP A 448 -11.71 0.03 -19.94
N ASN A 449 -10.57 0.15 -19.25
CA ASN A 449 -9.25 0.06 -19.85
C ASN A 449 -8.63 -1.33 -19.59
N GLY A 450 -8.00 -1.94 -20.59
CA GLY A 450 -7.34 -3.24 -20.43
C GLY A 450 -8.25 -4.47 -20.45
N MET A 451 -9.49 -4.32 -20.94
CA MET A 451 -10.23 -5.43 -21.56
C MET A 451 -10.13 -5.25 -23.07
N ASP A 452 -9.92 -6.32 -23.83
CA ASP A 452 -10.14 -6.21 -25.27
C ASP A 452 -11.61 -5.87 -25.55
N ASN A 453 -11.87 -5.17 -26.67
CA ASN A 453 -13.22 -4.74 -27.03
C ASN A 453 -14.19 -5.93 -27.19
N ALA A 454 -13.69 -7.15 -27.41
CA ALA A 454 -14.50 -8.36 -27.55
C ALA A 454 -15.02 -8.85 -26.19
N THR A 455 -14.17 -8.87 -25.16
CA THR A 455 -14.49 -9.20 -23.77
C THR A 455 -15.37 -8.12 -23.14
N ALA A 456 -15.07 -6.86 -23.44
CA ALA A 456 -15.91 -5.72 -23.09
C ALA A 456 -17.22 -5.64 -23.92
N ARG A 457 -17.43 -6.50 -24.93
CA ARG A 457 -18.73 -6.62 -25.63
C ARG A 457 -19.46 -7.90 -25.24
N SER A 458 -18.76 -9.00 -24.97
CA SER A 458 -19.35 -10.27 -24.52
C SER A 458 -19.90 -10.16 -23.10
N MET A 459 -19.23 -9.43 -22.21
CA MET A 459 -19.75 -9.11 -20.86
C MET A 459 -20.93 -8.14 -20.87
N PHE A 460 -21.15 -7.44 -21.99
CA PHE A 460 -22.12 -6.36 -22.17
C PHE A 460 -23.17 -6.70 -23.22
N ARG A 461 -23.38 -7.99 -23.55
CA ARG A 461 -24.57 -8.37 -24.32
C ARG A 461 -25.81 -7.89 -23.56
N TYR A 462 -26.34 -6.77 -24.01
CA TYR A 462 -27.70 -6.35 -23.78
C TYR A 462 -28.56 -7.44 -24.41
N GLU A 463 -29.02 -8.39 -23.60
CA GLU A 463 -30.32 -8.98 -23.87
C GLU A 463 -31.29 -7.81 -23.75
N GLY A 464 -31.63 -7.24 -24.91
CA GLY A 464 -32.74 -6.33 -25.03
C GLY A 464 -33.97 -7.08 -24.60
N ASP A 465 -34.49 -6.75 -23.42
CA ASP A 465 -35.91 -6.74 -23.17
C ASP A 465 -36.23 -6.05 -21.82
N VAL A 466 -37.22 -5.15 -21.91
CA VAL A 466 -38.03 -4.52 -20.86
C VAL A 466 -37.37 -3.46 -19.95
N LEU A 467 -37.46 -2.21 -20.41
CA LEU A 467 -38.08 -1.12 -19.64
C LEU A 467 -38.93 -0.30 -20.61
N LYS A 468 -40.12 -0.82 -20.95
CA LYS A 468 -41.23 0.04 -21.37
C LYS A 468 -42.06 0.25 -20.11
N ASP A 469 -42.03 1.46 -19.57
CA ASP A 469 -43.02 1.89 -18.59
C ASP A 469 -44.41 1.79 -19.24
N PRO A 470 -45.43 1.20 -18.58
CA PRO A 470 -46.78 1.30 -19.09
C PRO A 470 -47.25 2.75 -18.91
N VAL A 471 -47.42 3.43 -20.04
CA VAL A 471 -48.26 4.63 -20.13
C VAL A 471 -49.67 4.20 -19.71
N VAL A 472 -50.07 4.58 -18.50
CA VAL A 472 -51.46 4.53 -18.08
C VAL A 472 -52.12 5.77 -18.68
N GLU A 473 -52.66 5.63 -19.89
CA GLU A 473 -53.64 6.58 -20.42
C GLU A 473 -54.94 6.42 -19.62
N SER A 474 -55.20 7.40 -18.76
CA SER A 474 -56.51 7.67 -18.20
C SER A 474 -57.46 8.09 -19.32
N VAL A 475 -58.35 7.20 -19.73
CA VAL A 475 -59.49 7.56 -20.59
C VAL A 475 -60.54 8.21 -19.71
N GLU A 476 -60.68 9.53 -19.86
CA GLU A 476 -61.87 10.28 -19.46
C GLU A 476 -63.06 9.81 -20.33
N THR A 477 -64.07 9.21 -19.71
CA THR A 477 -65.41 9.12 -20.28
C THR A 477 -66.34 10.01 -19.47
N GLY A 478 -66.69 11.14 -20.05
CA GLY A 478 -67.75 12.02 -19.56
C GLY A 478 -68.34 12.82 -20.71
N GLY A 479 -69.57 12.48 -21.13
CA GLY A 479 -70.35 13.35 -22.01
C GLY A 479 -71.44 12.69 -22.84
N ARG A 480 -72.64 12.60 -22.25
CA ARG A 480 -74.00 12.83 -22.82
C ARG A 480 -74.25 12.54 -24.31
N GLU A 481 -75.19 11.64 -24.59
CA GLU A 481 -76.62 11.94 -24.82
C GLU A 481 -77.49 10.77 -24.34
#